data_AF-A0A7W1KS00-F1
#
_entry.id   AF-A0A7W1KS00-F1
#
_cell.length_a   1.000
_cell.length_b   1.000
_cell.length_c   1.000
_cell.angle_alpha   90.00
_cell.angle_beta   90.00
_cell.angle_gamma   90.00
#
_symmetry.space_group_name_H-M   'P 1'
#
loop_
_entity.id
_entity.type
_entity.pdbx_description
1 polymer ?
#
loop_
_entity_poly.entity_id
_entity_poly.type
_entity_poly.pdbx_seq_one_letter_code
_entity_poly.pdbx_strand_id
1 'polypeptide(L)'
;MNTWKALLLIYCAIDVRYPLTRWRRKRFAHCLTEQDVEEAENSFRHFPPLVRELTEGRASVDYATVHVPQALRTVSPISFGGFWPSPTDVSAELSECAPPGAFDSVFILWPQNDAAAGRFIPSAGWGFGMGATAAANGATYAAVANASLSAWRRPRIGEVWLHEWLHGVCHHFAQRGHALPEGDADGGGPHGYVQSPTTGWTDYYRDLMNGKVEERGSFTGIQSDAWRESLEPRTLPA
;
A
#
# COMPACT_ATOMS: atom_id res chain seq x y z
N MET A 1 3.30 -22.71 -8.07
CA MET A 1 3.73 -21.36 -7.62
C MET A 1 2.48 -20.69 -7.12
N ASN A 2 2.49 -20.26 -5.87
CA ASN A 2 1.36 -19.61 -5.22
C ASN A 2 1.48 -18.10 -5.52
N THR A 3 0.48 -17.52 -6.18
CA THR A 3 0.51 -16.13 -6.63
C THR A 3 -0.39 -15.27 -5.76
N TRP A 4 0.17 -14.20 -5.18
CA TRP A 4 -0.54 -13.20 -4.39
C TRP A 4 -1.41 -12.34 -5.30
N LYS A 5 -2.70 -12.18 -5.01
CA LYS A 5 -3.63 -11.41 -5.83
C LYS A 5 -3.80 -10.00 -5.29
N ALA A 6 -3.54 -9.00 -6.13
CA ALA A 6 -3.72 -7.59 -5.80
C ALA A 6 -4.81 -6.93 -6.66
N LEU A 7 -5.55 -6.00 -6.08
CA LEU A 7 -6.45 -5.10 -6.82
C LEU A 7 -6.00 -3.66 -6.61
N LEU A 8 -5.88 -2.87 -7.68
CA LEU A 8 -5.78 -1.42 -7.61
C LEU A 8 -7.12 -0.78 -7.98
N LEU A 9 -7.72 -0.07 -7.04
CA LEU A 9 -8.85 0.83 -7.28
C LEU A 9 -8.33 2.24 -7.53
N ILE A 10 -8.71 2.84 -8.67
CA ILE A 10 -8.27 4.17 -9.08
C ILE A 10 -9.43 5.14 -8.98
N TYR A 11 -9.34 6.08 -8.06
CA TYR A 11 -10.24 7.22 -8.01
C TYR A 11 -9.66 8.36 -8.84
N CYS A 12 -10.25 8.61 -10.01
CA CYS A 12 -9.87 9.74 -10.86
C CYS A 12 -10.38 11.09 -10.33
N ALA A 13 -11.32 11.09 -9.38
CA ALA A 13 -11.91 12.29 -8.82
C ALA A 13 -12.19 12.16 -7.32
N ILE A 14 -12.23 13.30 -6.64
CA ILE A 14 -12.57 13.42 -5.22
C ILE A 14 -13.46 14.65 -5.03
N ASP A 15 -14.42 14.56 -4.13
CA ASP A 15 -15.20 15.70 -3.63
C ASP A 15 -15.60 15.44 -2.17
N VAL A 16 -14.76 15.89 -1.26
CA VAL A 16 -14.86 15.60 0.18
C VAL A 16 -15.04 16.87 0.99
N ARG A 17 -15.61 16.71 2.20
CA ARG A 17 -15.63 17.73 3.25
C ARG A 17 -15.06 17.17 4.55
N TYR A 18 -13.84 17.57 4.89
CA TYR A 18 -13.15 17.11 6.10
C TYR A 18 -13.08 18.23 7.15
N PRO A 19 -13.04 17.88 8.45
CA PRO A 19 -12.90 18.87 9.53
C PRO A 19 -11.51 19.50 9.51
N LEU A 20 -11.46 20.84 9.45
CA LEU A 20 -10.23 21.62 9.60
C LEU A 20 -10.04 22.03 11.08
N THR A 21 -11.14 22.32 11.76
CA THR A 21 -11.22 22.54 13.21
C THR A 21 -12.51 21.91 13.73
N ARG A 22 -12.74 21.95 15.06
CA ARG A 22 -14.01 21.49 15.67
C ARG A 22 -15.26 22.11 15.02
N TRP A 23 -15.16 23.31 14.46
CA TRP A 23 -16.30 24.07 13.96
C TRP A 23 -16.26 24.39 12.46
N ARG A 24 -15.14 24.07 11.77
CA ARG A 24 -14.96 24.40 10.35
C ARG A 24 -14.66 23.15 9.54
N ARG A 25 -15.38 23.00 8.43
CA ARG A 25 -15.10 21.97 7.42
C ARG A 25 -14.51 22.64 6.19
N LYS A 26 -13.53 22.00 5.56
CA LYS A 26 -12.95 22.41 4.28
C LYS A 26 -13.44 21.46 3.20
N ARG A 27 -13.94 22.01 2.09
CA ARG A 27 -14.23 21.23 0.89
C ARG A 27 -12.94 21.11 0.08
N PHE A 28 -12.66 19.91 -0.40
CA PHE A 28 -11.62 19.67 -1.40
C PHE A 28 -12.25 18.86 -2.53
N ALA A 29 -12.12 19.38 -3.74
CA ALA A 29 -12.57 18.71 -4.95
C ALA A 29 -11.49 18.87 -6.02
N HIS A 30 -11.15 17.75 -6.65
CA HIS A 30 -10.07 17.65 -7.61
C HIS A 30 -10.28 16.42 -8.50
N CYS A 31 -9.85 16.51 -9.76
CA CYS A 31 -9.79 15.39 -10.68
C CYS A 31 -8.34 15.24 -11.13
N LEU A 32 -7.86 14.00 -11.13
CA LEU A 32 -6.57 13.64 -11.70
C LEU A 32 -6.61 13.88 -13.20
N THR A 33 -5.48 14.32 -13.74
CA THR A 33 -5.27 14.31 -15.19
C THR A 33 -5.05 12.88 -15.68
N GLU A 34 -5.22 12.65 -16.98
CA GLU A 34 -4.87 11.36 -17.60
C GLU A 34 -3.41 11.00 -17.30
N GLN A 35 -2.51 11.97 -17.36
CA GLN A 35 -1.09 11.78 -17.04
C GLN A 35 -0.85 11.36 -15.58
N ASP A 36 -1.59 11.94 -14.62
CA ASP A 36 -1.46 11.54 -13.20
C ASP A 36 -1.83 10.06 -13.01
N VAL A 37 -2.90 9.61 -13.69
CA VAL A 37 -3.37 8.22 -13.62
C VAL A 37 -2.38 7.30 -14.32
N GLU A 38 -1.96 7.63 -15.54
CA GLU A 38 -1.02 6.83 -16.32
C GLU A 38 0.31 6.60 -15.60
N GLU A 39 0.85 7.64 -14.94
CA GLU A 39 2.13 7.53 -14.23
C GLU A 39 2.01 6.72 -12.93
N ALA A 40 0.90 6.86 -12.21
CA ALA A 40 0.62 6.04 -11.05
C ALA A 40 0.40 4.56 -11.42
N GLU A 41 -0.40 4.29 -12.46
CA GLU A 41 -0.59 2.95 -13.01
C GLU A 41 0.73 2.38 -13.52
N ASN A 42 1.51 3.16 -14.26
CA ASN A 42 2.83 2.75 -14.71
C ASN A 42 3.72 2.35 -13.53
N SER A 43 3.74 3.14 -12.46
CA SER A 43 4.47 2.80 -11.24
C SER A 43 3.94 1.50 -10.61
N PHE A 44 2.63 1.33 -10.50
CA PHE A 44 2.01 0.12 -9.95
C PHE A 44 2.36 -1.14 -10.76
N ARG A 45 2.40 -1.06 -12.09
CA ARG A 45 2.80 -2.19 -12.96
C ARG A 45 4.23 -2.68 -12.73
N HIS A 46 5.11 -1.83 -12.17
CA HIS A 46 6.48 -2.19 -11.86
C HIS A 46 6.65 -2.84 -10.48
N PHE A 47 5.65 -2.74 -9.59
CA PHE A 47 5.71 -3.36 -8.27
C PHE A 47 5.78 -4.91 -8.31
N PRO A 48 4.95 -5.64 -9.08
CA PRO A 48 5.02 -7.10 -9.13
C PRO A 48 6.39 -7.65 -9.58
N PRO A 49 7.07 -7.08 -10.62
CA PRO A 49 8.45 -7.43 -10.91
C PRO A 49 9.43 -7.22 -9.75
N LEU A 50 9.26 -6.16 -8.94
CA LEU A 50 10.10 -5.96 -7.75
C LEU A 50 9.91 -7.07 -6.73
N VAL A 51 8.66 -7.47 -6.44
CA VAL A 51 8.41 -8.60 -5.51
C VAL A 51 9.12 -9.86 -5.99
N ARG A 52 9.00 -10.17 -7.28
CA ARG A 52 9.67 -11.34 -7.86
C ARG A 52 11.18 -11.23 -7.78
N GLU A 53 11.76 -10.09 -8.09
CA GLU A 53 13.21 -9.87 -8.02
C GLU A 53 13.74 -10.02 -6.60
N LEU A 54 13.10 -9.35 -5.64
CA LEU A 54 13.59 -9.24 -4.28
C LEU A 54 13.37 -10.52 -3.46
N THR A 55 12.42 -11.37 -3.88
CA THR A 55 12.23 -12.73 -3.34
C THR A 55 12.94 -13.82 -4.13
N GLU A 56 13.77 -13.47 -5.12
CA GLU A 56 14.45 -14.42 -6.01
C GLU A 56 13.48 -15.41 -6.70
N GLY A 57 12.27 -14.93 -7.01
CA GLY A 57 11.22 -15.69 -7.67
C GLY A 57 10.37 -16.56 -6.74
N ARG A 58 10.55 -16.48 -5.42
CA ARG A 58 9.76 -17.26 -4.45
C ARG A 58 8.34 -16.71 -4.26
N ALA A 59 8.12 -15.43 -4.51
CA ALA A 59 6.80 -14.82 -4.55
C ALA A 59 6.53 -14.19 -5.93
N SER A 60 5.25 -14.19 -6.31
CA SER A 60 4.73 -13.46 -7.46
C SER A 60 3.44 -12.76 -7.09
N VAL A 61 3.17 -11.63 -7.73
CA VAL A 61 1.92 -10.89 -7.58
C VAL A 61 1.22 -10.83 -8.94
N ASP A 62 -0.02 -11.28 -8.99
CA ASP A 62 -0.94 -10.99 -10.09
C ASP A 62 -1.82 -9.83 -9.67
N TYR A 63 -2.15 -8.95 -10.59
CA TYR A 63 -2.98 -7.80 -10.28
C TYR A 63 -4.09 -7.55 -11.29
N ALA A 64 -5.14 -6.90 -10.81
CA ALA A 64 -6.16 -6.25 -11.60
C ALA A 64 -6.21 -4.75 -11.25
N THR A 65 -6.72 -3.95 -12.18
CA THR A 65 -6.95 -2.52 -11.97
C THR A 65 -8.39 -2.19 -12.34
N VAL A 66 -9.04 -1.37 -11.52
CA VAL A 66 -10.40 -0.87 -11.75
C VAL A 66 -10.39 0.64 -11.61
N HIS A 67 -10.86 1.33 -12.64
CA HIS A 67 -11.11 2.77 -12.61
C HIS A 67 -12.48 3.00 -12.01
N VAL A 68 -12.53 3.64 -10.84
CA VAL A 68 -13.78 3.92 -10.13
C VAL A 68 -14.43 5.15 -10.78
N PRO A 69 -15.64 5.02 -11.37
CA PRO A 69 -16.26 6.11 -12.10
C PRO A 69 -16.81 7.21 -11.17
N GLN A 70 -17.06 6.90 -9.91
CA GLN A 70 -17.53 7.85 -8.91
C GLN A 70 -16.35 8.56 -8.24
N ALA A 71 -16.55 9.85 -7.91
CA ALA A 71 -15.59 10.57 -7.08
C ALA A 71 -15.58 10.03 -5.65
N LEU A 72 -14.39 9.92 -5.05
CA LEU A 72 -14.23 9.62 -3.62
C LEU A 72 -14.94 10.71 -2.80
N ARG A 73 -15.85 10.32 -1.91
CA ARG A 73 -16.77 11.26 -1.22
C ARG A 73 -16.49 11.44 0.26
N THR A 74 -15.78 10.51 0.86
CA THR A 74 -15.38 10.58 2.27
C THR A 74 -13.90 10.23 2.42
N VAL A 75 -13.33 10.75 3.50
CA VAL A 75 -12.00 10.39 3.99
C VAL A 75 -12.10 10.33 5.50
N SER A 76 -11.36 9.40 6.09
CA SER A 76 -11.33 9.18 7.53
C SER A 76 -10.09 9.81 8.14
N PRO A 77 -10.16 10.27 9.39
CA PRO A 77 -8.97 10.70 10.11
C PRO A 77 -8.03 9.51 10.35
N ILE A 78 -6.73 9.76 10.35
CA ILE A 78 -5.72 8.77 10.74
C ILE A 78 -5.16 9.13 12.13
N SER A 79 -4.82 8.12 12.94
CA SER A 79 -4.54 8.25 14.38
C SER A 79 -3.35 9.17 14.70
N PHE A 80 -2.41 9.30 13.78
CA PHE A 80 -1.23 10.15 13.89
C PHE A 80 -1.33 11.47 13.09
N GLY A 81 -2.53 11.80 12.61
CA GLY A 81 -2.88 13.11 12.06
C GLY A 81 -3.11 13.12 10.55
N GLY A 82 -4.09 13.91 10.09
CA GLY A 82 -4.47 14.00 8.68
C GLY A 82 -5.63 13.05 8.31
N PHE A 83 -5.80 12.83 7.01
CA PHE A 83 -6.91 12.08 6.44
C PHE A 83 -6.43 11.15 5.32
N TRP A 84 -7.16 10.05 5.15
CA TRP A 84 -6.90 9.06 4.11
C TRP A 84 -8.22 8.35 3.73
N PRO A 85 -8.31 7.72 2.56
CA PRO A 85 -9.42 6.82 2.25
C PRO A 85 -9.22 5.53 3.04
N SER A 86 -9.93 5.38 4.15
CA SER A 86 -9.97 4.12 4.87
C SER A 86 -10.82 3.09 4.11
N PRO A 87 -10.75 1.79 4.44
CA PRO A 87 -11.63 0.79 3.85
C PRO A 87 -13.12 1.12 3.97
N THR A 88 -13.54 1.83 5.03
CA THR A 88 -14.94 2.23 5.18
C THR A 88 -15.39 3.29 4.18
N ASP A 89 -14.47 4.16 3.74
CA ASP A 89 -14.74 5.24 2.78
C ASP A 89 -14.96 4.72 1.35
N VAL A 90 -14.48 3.50 1.07
CA VAL A 90 -14.51 2.84 -0.25
C VAL A 90 -15.25 1.50 -0.21
N SER A 91 -16.11 1.32 0.80
CA SER A 91 -16.74 0.04 1.13
C SER A 91 -17.67 -0.50 0.03
N ALA A 92 -18.29 0.40 -0.76
CA ALA A 92 -19.12 0.00 -1.89
C ALA A 92 -18.27 -0.67 -2.98
N GLU A 93 -17.15 -0.04 -3.34
CA GLU A 93 -16.21 -0.54 -4.34
C GLU A 93 -15.49 -1.80 -3.84
N LEU A 94 -15.17 -1.90 -2.55
CA LEU A 94 -14.65 -3.14 -1.97
C LEU A 94 -15.67 -4.28 -2.07
N SER A 95 -16.94 -4.03 -1.80
CA SER A 95 -18.00 -5.05 -1.88
C SER A 95 -18.23 -5.53 -3.30
N GLU A 96 -18.12 -4.63 -4.28
CA GLU A 96 -18.34 -4.94 -5.70
C GLU A 96 -17.10 -5.57 -6.36
N CYS A 97 -15.92 -4.99 -6.15
CA CYS A 97 -14.71 -5.34 -6.90
C CYS A 97 -13.76 -6.28 -6.14
N ALA A 98 -13.81 -6.31 -4.81
CA ALA A 98 -12.95 -7.14 -3.97
C ALA A 98 -13.74 -7.87 -2.87
N PRO A 99 -14.70 -8.75 -3.24
CA PRO A 99 -15.42 -9.53 -2.25
C PRO A 99 -14.45 -10.43 -1.45
N PRO A 100 -14.83 -10.88 -0.24
CA PRO A 100 -13.94 -11.66 0.61
C PRO A 100 -13.28 -12.85 -0.09
N GLY A 101 -11.96 -12.94 0.01
CA GLY A 101 -11.15 -14.01 -0.60
C GLY A 101 -10.85 -13.84 -2.09
N ALA A 102 -11.35 -12.80 -2.76
CA ALA A 102 -11.02 -12.54 -4.18
C ALA A 102 -9.59 -12.02 -4.37
N PHE A 103 -9.12 -11.18 -3.44
CA PHE A 103 -7.80 -10.56 -3.45
C PHE A 103 -7.14 -10.67 -2.08
N ASP A 104 -5.81 -10.79 -2.07
CA ASP A 104 -4.99 -10.79 -0.87
C ASP A 104 -4.62 -9.36 -0.43
N SER A 105 -4.52 -8.44 -1.39
CA SER A 105 -4.28 -7.01 -1.16
C SER A 105 -5.19 -6.13 -2.02
N VAL A 106 -5.66 -5.03 -1.44
CA VAL A 106 -6.33 -3.95 -2.16
C VAL A 106 -5.54 -2.65 -2.00
N PHE A 107 -5.31 -1.97 -3.11
CA PHE A 107 -4.64 -0.68 -3.19
C PHE A 107 -5.63 0.38 -3.68
N ILE A 108 -5.51 1.60 -3.15
CA ILE A 108 -6.26 2.76 -3.60
C ILE A 108 -5.28 3.81 -4.14
N LEU A 109 -5.46 4.21 -5.41
CA LEU A 109 -4.95 5.49 -5.88
C LEU A 109 -6.02 6.55 -5.66
N TRP A 110 -5.68 7.65 -4.98
CA TRP A 110 -6.65 8.71 -4.69
C TRP A 110 -6.10 10.13 -4.95
N PRO A 111 -6.97 11.08 -5.36
CA PRO A 111 -6.57 12.47 -5.56
C PRO A 111 -6.46 13.17 -4.20
N GLN A 112 -5.24 13.40 -3.74
CA GLN A 112 -4.94 14.13 -2.51
C GLN A 112 -4.33 15.51 -2.80
N ASN A 113 -3.60 15.64 -3.91
CA ASN A 113 -2.76 16.79 -4.23
C ASN A 113 -3.23 17.44 -5.54
N ASP A 114 -3.69 18.70 -5.44
CA ASP A 114 -3.90 19.59 -6.58
C ASP A 114 -2.71 20.55 -6.65
N ALA A 115 -1.64 20.07 -7.29
CA ALA A 115 -0.37 20.79 -7.36
C ALA A 115 -0.49 22.14 -8.10
N ALA A 116 -1.32 22.19 -9.14
CA ALA A 116 -1.54 23.41 -9.92
C ALA A 116 -2.17 24.53 -9.08
N ALA A 117 -3.10 24.20 -8.18
CA ALA A 117 -3.70 25.17 -7.27
C ALA A 117 -2.99 25.30 -5.92
N GLY A 118 -1.94 24.51 -5.66
CA GLY A 118 -1.26 24.47 -4.36
C GLY A 118 -2.15 23.99 -3.22
N ARG A 119 -3.13 23.11 -3.49
CA ARG A 119 -4.10 22.62 -2.50
C ARG A 119 -3.88 21.13 -2.26
N PHE A 120 -4.02 20.71 -1.02
CA PHE A 120 -3.96 19.29 -0.66
C PHE A 120 -4.87 18.97 0.53
N ILE A 121 -5.22 17.69 0.65
CA ILE A 121 -5.78 17.13 1.89
C ILE A 121 -4.60 16.80 2.81
N PRO A 122 -4.56 17.30 4.05
CA PRO A 122 -3.52 16.92 5.00
C PRO A 122 -3.53 15.40 5.21
N SER A 123 -2.38 14.77 5.01
CA SER A 123 -2.12 13.35 5.24
C SER A 123 -0.81 13.24 6.02
N ALA A 124 -0.64 12.16 6.77
CA ALA A 124 0.59 11.89 7.50
C ALA A 124 1.72 11.30 6.62
N GLY A 125 1.39 10.88 5.40
CA GLY A 125 2.35 10.29 4.47
C GLY A 125 1.82 10.31 3.04
N TRP A 126 2.68 9.91 2.11
CA TRP A 126 2.31 9.74 0.70
C TRP A 126 1.42 8.51 0.50
N GLY A 127 1.79 7.40 1.14
CA GLY A 127 0.95 6.22 1.26
C GLY A 127 0.71 5.84 2.72
N PHE A 128 -0.23 4.91 2.90
CA PHE A 128 -0.44 4.21 4.16
C PHE A 128 -0.95 2.80 3.91
N GLY A 129 -0.20 1.81 4.37
CA GLY A 129 -0.50 0.40 4.34
C GLY A 129 -0.96 -0.15 5.69
N MET A 130 -1.80 -1.17 5.66
CA MET A 130 -2.26 -1.88 6.84
C MET A 130 -2.52 -3.36 6.56
N GLY A 131 -2.48 -4.15 7.64
CA GLY A 131 -2.85 -5.55 7.64
C GLY A 131 -4.32 -5.82 7.27
N ALA A 132 -4.63 -7.10 7.10
CA ALA A 132 -5.96 -7.54 6.75
C ALA A 132 -7.01 -7.21 7.83
N THR A 133 -8.16 -6.67 7.41
CA THR A 133 -9.28 -6.37 8.32
C THR A 133 -10.62 -6.78 7.73
N ALA A 134 -11.63 -6.94 8.57
CA ALA A 134 -13.00 -7.18 8.13
C ALA A 134 -13.53 -6.03 7.24
N ALA A 135 -13.16 -4.78 7.54
CA ALA A 135 -13.55 -3.62 6.74
C ALA A 135 -12.94 -3.61 5.33
N ALA A 136 -11.82 -4.33 5.13
CA ALA A 136 -11.17 -4.55 3.85
C ALA A 136 -11.48 -5.94 3.26
N ASN A 137 -12.61 -6.56 3.64
CA ASN A 137 -13.02 -7.90 3.19
C ASN A 137 -11.96 -9.00 3.41
N GLY A 138 -11.11 -8.85 4.43
CA GLY A 138 -10.05 -9.80 4.78
C GLY A 138 -8.76 -9.67 3.96
N ALA A 139 -8.69 -8.73 3.01
CA ALA A 139 -7.48 -8.35 2.28
C ALA A 139 -6.65 -7.35 3.07
N THR A 140 -5.33 -7.33 2.85
CA THR A 140 -4.49 -6.20 3.27
C THR A 140 -4.89 -4.97 2.47
N TYR A 141 -4.61 -3.78 2.99
CA TYR A 141 -5.10 -2.54 2.38
C TYR A 141 -4.01 -1.48 2.36
N ALA A 142 -3.91 -0.75 1.26
CA ALA A 142 -3.03 0.40 1.13
C ALA A 142 -3.69 1.53 0.35
N ALA A 143 -3.43 2.77 0.73
CA ALA A 143 -3.84 3.94 -0.05
C ALA A 143 -2.64 4.81 -0.36
N VAL A 144 -2.44 5.17 -1.63
CA VAL A 144 -1.35 6.01 -2.11
C VAL A 144 -1.93 7.22 -2.83
N ALA A 145 -1.53 8.41 -2.40
CA ALA A 145 -1.98 9.65 -3.02
C ALA A 145 -1.35 9.87 -4.40
N ASN A 146 -2.02 10.65 -5.26
CA ASN A 146 -1.39 11.14 -6.48
C ASN A 146 -0.16 12.00 -6.16
N ALA A 147 0.85 11.94 -7.03
CA ALA A 147 2.10 12.65 -6.87
C ALA A 147 2.66 13.14 -8.21
N SER A 148 3.70 13.96 -8.15
CA SER A 148 4.39 14.42 -9.34
C SER A 148 5.10 13.26 -10.05
N LEU A 149 5.37 13.46 -11.35
CA LEU A 149 6.12 12.52 -12.18
C LEU A 149 7.44 12.06 -11.53
N SER A 150 8.18 13.00 -10.93
CA SER A 150 9.47 12.70 -10.31
C SER A 150 9.33 11.92 -9.01
N ALA A 151 8.19 11.98 -8.32
CA ALA A 151 7.93 11.16 -7.15
C ALA A 151 7.69 9.71 -7.55
N TRP A 152 6.84 9.45 -8.55
CA TRP A 152 6.55 8.09 -9.05
C TRP A 152 7.76 7.30 -9.54
N ARG A 153 8.81 8.02 -9.96
CA ARG A 153 10.03 7.45 -10.54
C ARG A 153 11.18 7.29 -9.56
N ARG A 154 11.07 7.83 -8.34
CA ARG A 154 12.20 7.91 -7.41
C ARG A 154 12.10 6.96 -6.24
N PRO A 155 13.26 6.50 -5.75
CA PRO A 155 14.49 6.26 -6.52
C PRO A 155 14.31 5.10 -7.51
N ARG A 156 13.27 4.28 -7.33
CA ARG A 156 12.92 3.16 -8.20
C ARG A 156 11.42 3.13 -8.48
N ILE A 157 11.04 3.00 -9.74
CA ILE A 157 9.63 2.88 -10.16
C ILE A 157 9.01 1.63 -9.49
N GLY A 158 7.82 1.79 -8.89
CA GLY A 158 7.10 0.72 -8.20
C GLY A 158 7.42 0.57 -6.72
N GLU A 159 8.48 1.21 -6.21
CA GLU A 159 8.94 1.04 -4.83
C GLU A 159 7.91 1.51 -3.80
N VAL A 160 7.19 2.60 -4.05
CA VAL A 160 6.12 3.08 -3.14
C VAL A 160 5.04 2.03 -2.94
N TRP A 161 4.60 1.35 -4.01
CA TRP A 161 3.59 0.31 -3.91
C TRP A 161 4.11 -0.94 -3.20
N LEU A 162 5.38 -1.30 -3.44
CA LEU A 162 6.06 -2.35 -2.70
C LEU A 162 6.11 -2.04 -1.20
N HIS A 163 6.48 -0.82 -0.84
CA HIS A 163 6.57 -0.37 0.54
C HIS A 163 5.22 -0.48 1.24
N GLU A 164 4.15 0.10 0.66
CA GLU A 164 2.82 0.04 1.29
C GLU A 164 2.26 -1.39 1.33
N TRP A 165 2.56 -2.21 0.33
CA TRP A 165 2.23 -3.63 0.32
C TRP A 165 2.91 -4.37 1.49
N LEU A 166 4.19 -4.06 1.75
CA LEU A 166 4.97 -4.72 2.79
C LEU A 166 4.39 -4.50 4.18
N HIS A 167 3.81 -3.35 4.52
CA HIS A 167 3.08 -3.19 5.80
C HIS A 167 1.99 -4.27 5.97
N GLY A 168 1.20 -4.49 4.92
CA GLY A 168 0.14 -5.50 4.92
C GLY A 168 0.67 -6.93 4.99
N VAL A 169 1.70 -7.22 4.20
CA VAL A 169 2.31 -8.56 4.13
C VAL A 169 3.05 -8.91 5.42
N CYS A 170 3.81 -7.96 5.97
CA CYS A 170 4.45 -8.13 7.27
C CYS A 170 3.40 -8.45 8.32
N HIS A 171 2.31 -7.68 8.39
CA HIS A 171 1.21 -8.00 9.30
C HIS A 171 0.67 -9.43 9.09
N HIS A 172 0.48 -9.84 7.82
CA HIS A 172 0.00 -11.18 7.48
C HIS A 172 0.91 -12.31 8.00
N PHE A 173 2.23 -12.17 7.85
CA PHE A 173 3.19 -13.18 8.33
C PHE A 173 3.40 -13.10 9.84
N ALA A 174 3.38 -11.91 10.44
CA ALA A 174 3.43 -11.75 11.89
C ALA A 174 2.27 -12.50 12.58
N GLN A 175 1.05 -12.43 12.02
CA GLN A 175 -0.11 -13.19 12.51
C GLN A 175 0.07 -14.72 12.43
N ARG A 176 1.03 -15.21 11.64
CA ARG A 176 1.38 -16.64 11.49
C ARG A 176 2.59 -17.04 12.34
N GLY A 177 3.05 -16.16 13.23
CA GLY A 177 4.15 -16.45 14.15
C GLY A 177 5.54 -16.18 13.58
N HIS A 178 5.66 -15.56 12.40
CA HIS A 178 6.96 -15.13 11.90
C HIS A 178 7.45 -13.91 12.69
N ALA A 179 8.70 -13.96 13.14
CA ALA A 179 9.37 -12.83 13.79
C ALA A 179 9.75 -11.79 12.73
N LEU A 180 9.13 -10.61 12.80
CA LEU A 180 9.39 -9.49 11.89
C LEU A 180 10.10 -8.36 12.62
N PRO A 181 10.97 -7.60 11.92
CA PRO A 181 11.72 -6.50 12.53
C PRO A 181 10.80 -5.37 12.99
N GLU A 182 11.22 -4.64 14.02
CA GLU A 182 10.56 -3.42 14.47
C GLU A 182 10.41 -2.41 13.31
N GLY A 183 9.21 -1.85 13.17
CA GLY A 183 8.92 -0.86 12.13
C GLY A 183 8.70 -1.43 10.72
N ASP A 184 8.61 -2.74 10.53
CA ASP A 184 8.20 -3.39 9.26
C ASP A 184 8.75 -2.76 7.97
N ALA A 185 7.95 -2.21 7.06
CA ALA A 185 8.45 -1.59 5.83
C ALA A 185 9.21 -0.27 6.07
N ASP A 186 9.00 0.38 7.22
CA ASP A 186 9.70 1.58 7.67
C ASP A 186 11.01 1.28 8.45
N GLY A 187 11.28 0.00 8.73
CA GLY A 187 12.34 -0.41 9.66
C GLY A 187 13.77 -0.28 9.14
N GLY A 188 13.99 0.09 7.88
CA GLY A 188 15.32 0.05 7.25
C GLY A 188 16.38 0.87 7.99
N GLY A 189 16.11 2.16 8.24
CA GLY A 189 17.06 3.05 8.93
C GLY A 189 17.44 2.59 10.34
N PRO A 190 16.46 2.29 11.22
CA PRO A 190 16.72 1.72 12.55
C PRO A 190 17.56 0.44 12.54
N HIS A 191 17.50 -0.35 11.46
CA HIS A 191 18.27 -1.58 11.28
C HIS A 191 19.60 -1.37 10.53
N GLY A 192 20.05 -0.12 10.38
CA GLY A 192 21.36 0.20 9.81
C GLY A 192 21.42 0.21 8.28
N TYR A 193 20.29 0.03 7.59
CA TYR A 193 20.23 0.18 6.14
C TYR A 193 20.28 1.66 5.76
N VAL A 194 20.95 1.94 4.65
CA VAL A 194 21.03 3.28 4.08
C VAL A 194 20.27 3.27 2.76
N GLN A 195 19.38 4.26 2.58
CA GLN A 195 18.65 4.40 1.32
C GLN A 195 19.63 4.64 0.17
N SER A 196 19.58 3.77 -0.83
CA SER A 196 20.38 3.90 -2.05
C SER A 196 19.83 5.02 -2.95
N PRO A 197 20.68 5.87 -3.53
CA PRO A 197 20.23 6.90 -4.46
C PRO A 197 19.69 6.33 -5.79
N THR A 198 19.97 5.07 -6.11
CA THR A 198 19.57 4.42 -7.38
C THR A 198 18.58 3.29 -7.21
N THR A 199 18.56 2.66 -6.03
CA THR A 199 17.70 1.49 -5.75
C THR A 199 16.81 1.69 -4.54
N GLY A 200 16.92 2.82 -3.85
CA GLY A 200 16.10 3.13 -2.67
C GLY A 200 16.34 2.18 -1.53
N TRP A 201 15.25 1.72 -0.93
CA TRP A 201 15.23 0.80 0.19
C TRP A 201 15.22 -0.66 -0.26
N THR A 202 15.44 -0.96 -1.54
CA THR A 202 15.28 -2.35 -2.02
C THR A 202 16.25 -3.34 -1.38
N ASP A 203 17.40 -2.88 -0.86
CA ASP A 203 18.31 -3.76 -0.13
C ASP A 203 17.69 -4.19 1.20
N TYR A 204 17.07 -3.24 1.91
CA TYR A 204 16.27 -3.54 3.11
C TYR A 204 15.09 -4.45 2.77
N TYR A 205 14.32 -4.12 1.73
CA TYR A 205 13.16 -4.91 1.34
C TYR A 205 13.54 -6.32 0.89
N ARG A 206 14.70 -6.49 0.23
CA ARG A 206 15.25 -7.80 -0.10
C ARG A 206 15.49 -8.59 1.19
N ASP A 207 16.17 -8.04 2.17
CA ASP A 207 16.45 -8.77 3.40
C ASP A 207 15.17 -9.03 4.22
N LEU A 208 14.27 -8.06 4.28
CA LEU A 208 12.96 -8.18 4.94
C LEU A 208 12.14 -9.32 4.33
N MET A 209 12.08 -9.43 3.00
CA MET A 209 11.35 -10.48 2.30
C MET A 209 12.07 -11.84 2.25
N ASN A 210 13.27 -11.93 2.84
CA ASN A 210 14.07 -13.15 2.86
C ASN A 210 14.44 -13.61 4.27
N GLY A 211 13.95 -12.91 5.31
CA GLY A 211 14.23 -13.26 6.70
C GLY A 211 15.68 -12.98 7.09
N LYS A 212 16.28 -11.90 6.58
CA LYS A 212 17.71 -11.55 6.73
C LYS A 212 17.95 -10.22 7.44
N VAL A 213 16.92 -9.58 7.99
CA VAL A 213 17.10 -8.34 8.76
C VAL A 213 17.64 -8.69 10.14
N GLU A 214 18.82 -8.21 10.50
CA GLU A 214 19.38 -8.47 11.82
C GLU A 214 18.70 -7.61 12.90
N GLU A 215 18.06 -8.23 13.87
CA GLU A 215 17.46 -7.58 15.04
C GLU A 215 17.90 -8.29 16.32
N ARG A 216 18.60 -7.56 17.21
CA ARG A 216 19.05 -8.05 18.52
C ARG A 216 19.85 -9.38 18.44
N GLY A 217 20.68 -9.52 17.40
CA GLY A 217 21.53 -10.70 17.19
C GLY A 217 20.81 -11.91 16.60
N SER A 218 19.59 -11.75 16.07
CA SER A 218 18.84 -12.77 15.34
C SER A 218 18.35 -12.22 14.00
N PHE A 219 18.15 -13.08 13.00
CA PHE A 219 17.56 -12.67 11.73
C PHE A 219 16.04 -12.75 11.78
N THR A 220 15.39 -11.66 11.37
CA THR A 220 13.95 -11.48 11.31
C THR A 220 13.51 -11.15 9.87
N GLY A 221 12.20 -11.17 9.65
CA GLY A 221 11.58 -10.94 8.34
C GLY A 221 10.81 -12.16 7.85
N ILE A 222 10.34 -12.08 6.61
CA ILE A 222 9.56 -13.13 5.96
C ILE A 222 10.53 -14.21 5.50
N GLN A 223 10.49 -15.35 6.19
CA GLN A 223 11.36 -16.46 5.89
C GLN A 223 11.15 -16.94 4.45
N SER A 224 12.23 -17.35 3.81
CA SER A 224 12.22 -17.65 2.36
C SER A 224 11.25 -18.77 1.98
N ASP A 225 11.04 -19.73 2.87
CA ASP A 225 10.08 -20.84 2.75
C ASP A 225 8.63 -20.44 3.01
N ALA A 226 8.39 -19.42 3.85
CA ALA A 226 7.06 -18.93 4.22
C ALA A 226 6.23 -18.50 3.00
N TRP A 227 6.88 -18.00 1.94
CA TRP A 227 6.22 -17.68 0.66
C TRP A 227 5.54 -18.86 -0.02
N ARG A 228 5.96 -20.09 0.27
CA ARG A 228 5.34 -21.30 -0.31
C ARG A 228 4.11 -21.75 0.47
N GLU A 229 4.05 -21.45 1.77
CA GLU A 229 3.04 -21.93 2.71
C GLU A 229 1.84 -20.99 2.85
N SER A 230 1.98 -19.72 2.44
CA SER A 230 1.10 -18.62 2.89
C SER A 230 -0.24 -18.43 2.15
N LEU A 231 -0.57 -19.23 1.11
CA LEU A 231 -1.79 -19.03 0.30
C LEU A 231 -2.82 -20.18 0.38
N GLU A 232 -2.76 -21.04 1.41
CA GLU A 232 -3.86 -21.97 1.73
C GLU A 232 -5.12 -21.19 2.19
N PRO A 233 -6.34 -21.57 1.74
CA PRO A 233 -7.56 -20.82 2.00
C PRO A 233 -7.90 -20.71 3.50
N ARG A 234 -8.28 -19.50 3.95
CA ARG A 234 -8.71 -19.24 5.32
C ARG A 234 -10.10 -19.84 5.59
N THR A 235 -10.21 -20.65 6.64
CA THR A 235 -11.35 -20.58 7.54
C THR A 235 -11.12 -19.44 8.53
N LEU A 236 -11.90 -18.36 8.44
CA LEU A 236 -11.93 -17.35 9.49
C LEU A 236 -12.55 -17.98 10.75
N PRO A 237 -11.98 -17.80 11.96
CA PRO A 237 -12.71 -18.12 13.18
C PRO A 237 -13.93 -17.20 13.28
N ALA A 238 -15.07 -17.79 13.63
CA ALA A 238 -16.37 -17.14 13.79
C ALA A 238 -16.40 -16.12 14.94
#